data_AF-A0A838VPA9-F1
#
_entry.id   AF-A0A838VPA9-F1
#
_cell.length_a   1.000
_cell.length_b   1.000
_cell.length_c   1.000
_cell.angle_alpha   90.00
_cell.angle_beta   90.00
_cell.angle_gamma   90.00
#
_symmetry.space_group_name_H-M   'P 1'
#
loop_
_entity.id
_entity.type
_entity.pdbx_description
1 polymer ?
#
loop_
_entity_poly.entity_id
_entity_poly.type
_entity_poly.pdbx_seq_one_letter_code
_entity_poly.pdbx_strand_id
1 'polypeptide(L)'
;MEFKDICNQFIHSYIFLPSFGEFNQLDGIIFCSDHTRKKKVFKLAITDLIEALKIVGSDYPSSGYHIFNKKSGDYNVINSSSDDSGIEPRFV
;
A
#
# COMPACT_ATOMS: atom_id res chain seq x y z
N MET A 1 -3.81 -7.77 -9.97
CA MET A 1 -4.10 -7.39 -8.58
C MET A 1 -3.54 -6.00 -8.45
N GLU A 2 -4.37 -5.05 -8.03
CA GLU A 2 -3.98 -3.64 -8.04
C GLU A 2 -2.96 -3.35 -6.92
N PHE A 3 -2.19 -2.27 -7.07
CA PHE A 3 -1.19 -1.87 -6.06
C PHE A 3 -1.79 -1.75 -4.65
N LYS A 4 -2.97 -1.14 -4.56
CA LYS A 4 -3.74 -1.01 -3.31
C LYS A 4 -4.08 -2.36 -2.68
N ASP A 5 -4.41 -3.37 -3.50
CA ASP A 5 -4.73 -4.71 -2.99
C ASP A 5 -3.48 -5.38 -2.41
N ILE A 6 -2.32 -5.20 -3.05
CA ILE A 6 -1.03 -5.72 -2.55
C ILE A 6 -0.69 -5.06 -1.23
N CYS A 7 -0.76 -3.72 -1.15
CA CYS A 7 -0.55 -2.99 0.09
C CYS A 7 -1.48 -3.48 1.20
N ASN A 8 -2.78 -3.63 0.92
CA ASN A 8 -3.77 -4.11 1.89
C ASN A 8 -3.45 -5.53 2.38
N GLN A 9 -3.07 -6.44 1.49
CA GLN A 9 -2.62 -7.79 1.87
C GLN A 9 -1.32 -7.77 2.67
N PHE A 10 -0.40 -6.85 2.35
CA PHE A 10 0.92 -6.75 2.96
C PHE A 10 0.87 -6.16 4.38
N ILE A 11 0.10 -5.08 4.61
CA ILE A 11 -0.03 -4.47 5.95
C ILE A 11 -0.85 -5.35 6.91
N HIS A 12 -1.78 -6.15 6.38
CA HIS A 12 -2.59 -7.10 7.15
C HIS A 12 -2.08 -8.53 7.05
N SER A 13 -0.77 -8.69 6.84
CA SER A 13 -0.14 -10.00 6.71
C SER A 13 -0.30 -10.81 7.98
N TYR A 14 -0.85 -12.02 7.85
CA TYR A 14 -0.81 -13.07 8.86
C TYR A 14 0.49 -13.89 8.74
N ILE A 15 0.89 -14.23 7.51
CA ILE A 15 2.22 -14.77 7.21
C ILE A 15 3.05 -13.61 6.67
N PHE A 16 4.26 -13.43 7.20
CA PHE A 16 5.22 -12.44 6.72
C PHE A 16 6.64 -12.98 6.94
N LEU A 17 7.28 -13.46 5.86
CA LEU A 17 8.56 -14.16 5.94
C LEU A 17 9.52 -13.68 4.85
N PRO A 18 10.80 -13.42 5.16
CA PRO A 18 11.80 -13.19 4.13
C PRO A 18 12.01 -14.46 3.30
N SER A 19 12.20 -14.28 2.00
CA SER A 19 12.58 -15.32 1.04
C SER A 19 14.04 -15.10 0.64
N PHE A 20 14.81 -16.19 0.66
CA PHE A 20 16.21 -16.18 0.26
C PHE A 20 16.39 -17.03 -1.00
N GLY A 21 17.15 -16.49 -1.96
CA GLY A 21 17.50 -17.17 -3.19
C GLY A 21 18.59 -18.23 -2.98
N GLU A 22 19.02 -18.85 -4.09
CA GLU A 22 20.00 -19.96 -4.08
C GLU A 22 21.36 -19.60 -3.48
N PHE A 23 21.76 -18.31 -3.54
CA PHE A 23 23.00 -17.81 -2.95
C PHE A 23 22.78 -17.17 -1.57
N ASN A 24 21.67 -17.49 -0.90
CA ASN A 24 21.28 -16.97 0.42
C ASN A 24 21.12 -15.44 0.47
N GLN A 25 20.82 -14.81 -0.66
CA GLN A 25 20.48 -13.39 -0.76
C GLN A 25 18.98 -13.18 -0.57
N LEU A 26 18.58 -12.10 0.10
CA LEU A 26 17.17 -11.71 0.22
C LEU A 26 16.63 -11.42 -1.19
N ASP A 27 15.66 -12.20 -1.65
CA ASP A 27 15.10 -12.08 -3.00
C ASP A 27 13.62 -11.68 -3.01
N GLY A 28 12.96 -11.70 -1.85
CA GLY A 28 11.58 -11.26 -1.70
C GLY A 28 11.00 -11.47 -0.32
N ILE A 29 9.71 -11.18 -0.22
CA ILE A 29 8.88 -11.43 0.97
C ILE A 29 7.74 -12.36 0.60
N ILE A 30 7.55 -13.43 1.37
CA ILE A 30 6.41 -14.33 1.29
C ILE A 30 5.38 -13.85 2.30
N PHE A 31 4.15 -13.61 1.82
CA PHE A 31 3.10 -13.05 2.66
C PHE A 31 1.70 -13.54 2.28
N CYS A 32 0.79 -13.48 3.23
CA CYS A 32 -0.65 -13.59 2.98
C CYS A 32 -1.44 -12.96 4.13
N SER A 33 -2.60 -12.37 3.85
CA SER A 33 -3.51 -11.91 4.92
C SER A 33 -4.24 -13.07 5.58
N ASP A 34 -4.76 -12.84 6.79
CA ASP A 34 -5.57 -13.82 7.51
C ASP A 34 -6.76 -14.34 6.66
N HIS A 35 -7.43 -13.44 5.94
CA HIS A 35 -8.58 -13.77 5.09
C HIS A 35 -8.21 -14.71 3.92
N THR A 36 -6.96 -14.64 3.44
CA THR A 36 -6.49 -15.42 2.29
C THR A 36 -5.65 -16.64 2.67
N ARG A 37 -5.33 -16.84 3.96
CA ARG A 37 -4.36 -17.84 4.43
C ARG A 37 -4.63 -19.28 4.01
N LYS A 38 -5.91 -19.64 3.79
CA LYS A 38 -6.32 -20.98 3.35
C LYS A 38 -6.42 -21.14 1.83
N LYS A 39 -6.19 -20.07 1.06
CA LYS A 39 -6.40 -20.05 -0.40
C LYS A 39 -5.08 -20.00 -1.16
N LYS A 40 -4.19 -19.08 -0.79
CA LYS A 40 -2.92 -18.85 -1.49
C LYS A 40 -1.95 -18.05 -0.64
N VAL A 41 -0.69 -18.17 -0.99
CA VAL A 41 0.41 -17.35 -0.47
C VAL A 41 1.00 -16.55 -1.64
N PHE A 42 1.43 -15.33 -1.38
CA PHE A 42 2.04 -14.44 -2.35
C PHE A 42 3.55 -14.34 -2.08
N LYS A 43 4.33 -14.11 -3.14
CA LYS A 43 5.73 -13.67 -3.04
C LYS A 43 5.83 -12.32 -3.74
N LEU A 44 6.38 -11.32 -3.05
CA LEU A 44 6.74 -10.02 -3.61
C LEU A 44 8.26 -9.99 -3.80
N ALA A 45 8.72 -9.67 -5.00
CA ALA A 45 10.16 -9.53 -5.25
C ALA A 45 10.72 -8.35 -4.44
N ILE A 46 11.96 -8.48 -3.97
CA ILE A 46 12.56 -7.43 -3.13
C ILE A 46 12.72 -6.10 -3.88
N THR A 47 12.93 -6.14 -5.19
CA THR A 47 13.00 -4.96 -6.07
C THR A 47 11.67 -4.21 -6.08
N ASP A 48 10.57 -4.93 -6.27
CA ASP A 48 9.23 -4.35 -6.33
C ASP A 48 8.83 -3.75 -4.97
N LEU A 49 9.23 -4.38 -3.87
CA LEU A 49 9.03 -3.83 -2.53
C LEU A 49 9.80 -2.53 -2.33
N ILE A 50 11.05 -2.45 -2.78
CA ILE A 50 11.86 -1.22 -2.69
C ILE A 50 11.20 -0.10 -3.50
N GLU A 51 10.71 -0.39 -4.70
CA GLU A 51 9.99 0.60 -5.52
C GLU A 51 8.70 1.06 -4.84
N ALA A 52 7.89 0.12 -4.33
CA ALA A 52 6.69 0.44 -3.59
C ALA A 52 6.96 1.34 -2.38
N LEU A 53 8.01 1.04 -1.60
CA LEU A 53 8.40 1.85 -0.44
C LEU A 53 8.92 3.24 -0.85
N LYS A 54 9.61 3.37 -1.99
CA LYS A 54 10.02 4.67 -2.52
C LYS A 54 8.84 5.52 -2.95
N ILE A 55 7.86 4.92 -3.64
CA ILE A 55 6.63 5.62 -4.06
C ILE A 55 5.90 6.14 -2.83
N VAL A 56 5.59 5.25 -1.88
CA VAL A 56 4.84 5.60 -0.66
C VAL A 56 5.64 6.55 0.24
N GLY A 57 6.95 6.36 0.36
CA GLY A 57 7.81 7.19 1.20
C GLY A 57 8.08 8.58 0.64
N SER A 58 7.95 8.78 -0.68
CA SER A 58 8.07 10.09 -1.32
C SER A 58 6.75 10.85 -1.35
N ASP A 59 5.62 10.15 -1.25
CA ASP A 59 4.27 10.72 -1.21
C ASP A 59 3.93 11.30 0.17
N TYR A 60 4.63 12.37 0.54
CA TYR A 60 4.41 13.05 1.82
C TYR A 60 3.17 13.94 1.74
N PRO A 61 2.18 13.77 2.64
CA PRO A 61 1.00 14.63 2.66
C PRO A 61 1.43 16.04 3.07
N SER A 62 1.31 16.97 2.14
CA SER A 62 1.67 18.39 2.34
C SER A 62 0.44 19.23 2.68
N SER A 63 -0.76 18.73 2.35
CA SER A 63 -2.04 19.40 2.58
C SER A 63 -3.20 18.41 2.63
N GLY A 64 -4.27 18.78 3.36
CA GLY A 64 -5.49 17.98 3.47
C GLY A 64 -6.73 18.87 3.53
N TYR A 65 -7.75 18.55 2.74
CA TYR A 65 -9.04 19.21 2.74
C TYR A 65 -10.08 18.28 3.35
N HIS A 66 -10.81 18.78 4.33
CA HIS A 66 -11.82 18.01 5.06
C HIS A 66 -13.18 18.69 4.88
N ILE A 67 -14.10 18.02 4.17
CA ILE A 67 -15.45 18.53 3.92
C ILE A 67 -16.43 17.70 4.73
N PHE A 68 -17.08 18.32 5.71
CA PHE A 68 -18.05 17.61 6.55
C PHE A 68 -19.27 17.16 5.73
N ASN A 69 -19.57 15.86 5.79
CA ASN A 69 -20.72 15.24 5.15
C ASN A 69 -21.78 14.90 6.20
N LYS A 70 -22.87 15.68 6.20
CA LYS A 70 -23.97 15.53 7.16
C LYS A 70 -24.70 14.18 7.06
N LYS A 71 -24.64 13.49 5.91
CA LYS A 71 -25.37 12.23 5.70
C LYS A 71 -24.63 11.06 6.34
N SER A 72 -23.30 11.02 6.26
CA SER A 72 -22.48 10.03 6.97
C SER A 72 -22.23 10.42 8.42
N GLY A 73 -22.36 11.72 8.76
CA GLY A 73 -21.95 12.23 10.06
C GLY A 73 -20.42 12.31 10.20
N ASP A 74 -19.71 12.38 9.08
CA ASP A 74 -18.24 12.31 9.02
C ASP A 74 -17.67 13.19 7.88
N TYR A 75 -16.35 13.35 7.81
CA TYR A 75 -15.68 14.15 6.78
C TYR A 75 -15.32 13.34 5.55
N ASN A 76 -15.59 13.89 4.36
CA ASN A 76 -14.92 13.47 3.15
C ASN A 76 -13.51 14.08 3.17
N VAL A 77 -12.48 13.21 3.18
CA VAL A 77 -11.08 13.60 3.28
C VAL A 77 -10.45 13.57 1.89
N ILE A 78 -9.82 14.68 1.50
CA ILE A 78 -9.04 14.79 0.27
C ILE A 78 -7.61 15.16 0.69
N ASN A 79 -6.66 14.26 0.44
CA ASN A 79 -5.24 14.53 0.67
C ASN A 79 -4.61 14.98 -0.66
N SER A 80 -3.73 15.96 -0.60
CA SER A 80 -2.89 16.37 -1.73
C SER A 80 -1.42 16.32 -1.29
N SER A 81 -0.58 15.71 -2.12
CA SER A 81 0.87 15.65 -1.88
C SER A 81 1.61 16.70 -2.70
N SER A 82 2.84 17.01 -2.29
CA SER A 82 3.68 17.98 -3.00
C SER A 82 4.04 17.57 -4.43
N ASP A 83 3.92 16.28 -4.75
CA ASP A 83 4.20 15.72 -6.08
C ASP A 83 2.96 15.74 -7.00
N ASP A 84 1.77 16.08 -6.49
CA ASP A 84 0.50 16.17 -7.25
C ASP A 84 0.40 17.44 -8.12
N SER A 85 1.51 18.06 -8.52
CA SER A 85 1.51 19.28 -9.34
C SER A 85 0.81 19.02 -10.70
N GLY A 86 -0.49 19.27 -10.76
CA GLY A 86 -1.34 19.08 -11.95
C GLY A 86 -2.55 18.15 -11.81
N ILE A 87 -2.85 17.58 -10.62
CA ILE A 87 -3.99 16.68 -10.44
C ILE A 87 -5.15 17.39 -9.72
N GLU A 88 -6.27 17.56 -10.43
CA GLU A 88 -7.55 18.01 -9.85
C GLU A 88 -8.01 17.04 -8.75
N PRO A 89 -8.47 17.54 -7.58
CA PRO A 89 -8.89 16.68 -6.48
C PRO A 89 -10.00 15.72 -6.92
N ARG A 90 -9.72 14.41 -6.88
CA ARG A 90 -10.72 13.37 -7.14
C ARG A 90 -11.50 13.08 -5.87
N PHE A 91 -12.80 13.34 -5.91
CA PHE A 91 -13.75 12.90 -4.89
C PHE A 91 -13.83 11.36 -4.89
N VAL A 92 -13.40 10.74 -3.80
CA VAL A 92 -13.57 9.29 -3.52
C VAL A 92 -14.81 9.11 -2.66
#